data_AF-A0A3N9TLR5-F1
#
_entry.id   AF-A0A3N9TLR5-F1
#
_cell.length_a   1.000
_cell.length_b   1.000
_cell.length_c   1.000
_cell.angle_alpha   90.00
_cell.angle_beta   90.00
_cell.angle_gamma   90.00
#
_symmetry.space_group_name_H-M   'P 1'
#
loop_
_entity.id
_entity.type
_entity.pdbx_description
1 polymer ?
#
loop_
_entity_poly.entity_id
_entity_poly.type
_entity_poly.pdbx_seq_one_letter_code
_entity_poly.pdbx_strand_id
1 'polypeptide(L)'
;MNEPKIHLENIHPSAPKRPKRKKKQKQIKNTEISSRGIPFKKRFFQNALTVFFYGLFAVFLFTNIMVLGRLDTIVSVANEKAIDPEKLLAEMKAGEAASDMVTYEGEQWLALYFTSPVNTEVAVTQRKEKLESHVAEGVRIDGVDGQTDGVQQHVQKVSYIHQEVAGKQDKDILYRTLYEVVMSENKQTKKLQVALYGVYKEGQLVIVQLPEYLNMTKSTTPSRAVQNPENYFVKDGNAIEDGKEKSNIESFIQKYLELYCKNDANLYLVSAVKGLDQATLEGATIDQLVKKGDVVRVQGTYTFSYTKGAPHTSYFSLEMRQNKDSYFVEKMNE
;
A
#
# COMPACT_ATOMS: atom_id res chain seq x y z
N MET A 1 -88.00 -37.09 -34.11
CA MET A 1 -86.88 -37.18 -35.06
C MET A 1 -85.62 -37.46 -34.26
N ASN A 2 -84.74 -38.41 -34.55
CA ASN A 2 -84.75 -39.67 -35.30
C ASN A 2 -83.36 -40.24 -34.99
N GLU A 3 -83.31 -41.47 -34.45
CA GLU A 3 -82.34 -42.57 -34.70
C GLU A 3 -80.81 -42.32 -34.92
N PRO A 4 -79.94 -43.34 -34.74
CA PRO A 4 -80.07 -44.54 -33.90
C PRO A 4 -78.78 -44.97 -33.14
N LYS A 5 -79.08 -45.89 -32.22
CA LYS A 5 -78.30 -46.96 -31.59
C LYS A 5 -77.24 -47.61 -32.48
N ILE A 6 -76.15 -48.06 -31.83
CA ILE A 6 -75.57 -49.38 -32.12
C ILE A 6 -75.42 -50.13 -30.81
N HIS A 7 -76.08 -51.28 -30.75
CA HIS A 7 -75.91 -52.31 -29.74
C HIS A 7 -74.80 -53.26 -30.18
N LEU A 8 -73.92 -53.62 -29.25
CA LEU A 8 -73.22 -54.91 -29.27
C LEU A 8 -73.43 -55.54 -27.89
N GLU A 9 -74.56 -56.24 -27.81
CA GLU A 9 -74.67 -57.61 -27.31
C GLU A 9 -73.29 -58.27 -27.07
N ASN A 10 -72.98 -58.78 -25.89
CA ASN A 10 -73.37 -60.12 -25.37
C ASN A 10 -72.05 -60.61 -24.72
N ILE A 11 -71.93 -61.24 -23.55
CA ILE A 11 -72.68 -62.28 -22.87
C ILE A 11 -72.21 -62.16 -21.40
N HIS A 12 -73.04 -61.80 -20.40
CA HIS A 12 -73.84 -62.68 -19.52
C HIS A 12 -73.06 -63.82 -18.82
N PRO A 13 -73.44 -64.34 -17.63
CA PRO A 13 -74.69 -64.11 -16.89
C PRO A 13 -74.57 -63.93 -15.35
N SER A 14 -75.57 -63.24 -14.79
CA SER A 14 -76.34 -63.52 -13.55
C SER A 14 -75.69 -64.32 -12.41
N ALA A 15 -75.81 -63.96 -11.12
CA ALA A 15 -77.05 -63.74 -10.38
C ALA A 15 -76.70 -63.42 -8.87
N PRO A 16 -77.64 -63.36 -7.90
CA PRO A 16 -78.23 -62.14 -7.39
C PRO A 16 -77.99 -61.91 -5.86
N LYS A 17 -78.53 -60.80 -5.34
CA LYS A 17 -78.39 -60.32 -3.95
C LYS A 17 -79.16 -61.12 -2.88
N ARG A 18 -78.67 -60.98 -1.62
CA ARG A 18 -79.33 -61.01 -0.26
C ARG A 18 -79.19 -62.34 0.53
N PRO A 19 -79.41 -62.40 1.88
CA PRO A 19 -79.59 -61.37 2.93
C PRO A 19 -78.73 -61.58 4.22
N LYS A 20 -78.83 -60.64 5.19
CA LYS A 20 -78.22 -60.70 6.55
C LYS A 20 -78.81 -61.80 7.45
N ARG A 21 -78.00 -62.48 8.30
CA ARG A 21 -78.47 -63.02 9.61
C ARG A 21 -77.37 -63.35 10.65
N LYS A 22 -77.53 -62.70 11.81
CA LYS A 22 -77.39 -63.08 13.26
C LYS A 22 -76.13 -63.77 13.85
N LYS A 23 -75.70 -63.17 14.98
CA LYS A 23 -74.80 -63.68 16.05
C LYS A 23 -75.16 -65.08 16.56
N LYS A 24 -74.14 -65.90 16.83
CA LYS A 24 -74.17 -67.01 17.81
C LYS A 24 -72.97 -66.88 18.76
N GLN A 25 -73.28 -66.92 20.06
CA GLN A 25 -72.33 -67.11 21.17
C GLN A 25 -71.72 -68.52 21.13
N LYS A 26 -70.53 -68.70 21.71
CA LYS A 26 -70.21 -69.90 22.51
C LYS A 26 -69.12 -69.62 23.54
N GLN A 27 -69.33 -70.23 24.71
CA GLN A 27 -68.64 -70.04 25.99
C GLN A 27 -67.28 -70.77 26.04
N ILE A 28 -66.33 -70.09 26.70
CA ILE A 28 -65.41 -70.52 27.78
C ILE A 28 -65.07 -72.02 27.86
N LYS A 29 -63.77 -72.33 27.76
CA LYS A 29 -63.12 -73.39 28.53
C LYS A 29 -61.76 -72.90 29.04
N ASN A 30 -61.60 -72.97 30.36
CA ASN A 30 -60.35 -72.92 31.13
C ASN A 30 -59.36 -73.96 30.55
N THR A 31 -58.04 -73.81 30.61
CA THR A 31 -57.11 -74.00 31.75
C THR A 31 -55.71 -73.85 31.10
N GLU A 32 -54.72 -73.12 31.58
CA GLU A 32 -53.80 -73.46 32.67
C GLU A 32 -52.87 -72.25 32.89
N ILE A 33 -52.52 -71.97 34.15
CA ILE A 33 -51.47 -71.02 34.51
C ILE A 33 -50.14 -71.78 34.40
N SER A 34 -49.28 -71.39 33.45
CA SER A 34 -47.88 -71.81 33.42
C SER A 34 -46.95 -70.62 33.19
N SER A 35 -45.80 -70.71 33.83
CA SER A 35 -44.88 -69.67 34.25
C SER A 35 -44.33 -68.77 33.13
N ARG A 36 -44.31 -67.46 33.41
CA ARG A 36 -43.38 -66.45 32.85
C ARG A 36 -43.22 -66.47 31.32
N GLY A 37 -44.30 -66.23 30.58
CA GLY A 37 -44.23 -65.68 29.22
C GLY A 37 -44.73 -64.24 29.25
N ILE A 38 -43.82 -63.25 29.16
CA ILE A 38 -44.22 -61.84 29.04
C ILE A 38 -45.12 -61.71 27.80
N PRO A 39 -46.36 -61.20 27.92
CA PRO A 39 -47.26 -61.09 26.77
C PRO A 39 -46.67 -60.10 25.76
N PHE A 40 -46.06 -60.63 24.70
CA PHE A 40 -45.45 -59.83 23.65
C PHE A 40 -46.56 -59.18 22.82
N LYS A 41 -46.86 -57.91 23.10
CA LYS A 41 -47.81 -57.11 22.32
C LYS A 41 -47.18 -56.77 20.97
N LYS A 42 -47.25 -57.70 20.00
CA LYS A 42 -46.64 -57.59 18.66
C LYS A 42 -46.97 -56.28 17.93
N ARG A 43 -48.21 -55.78 18.07
CA ARG A 43 -48.63 -54.48 17.49
C ARG A 43 -47.97 -53.26 18.15
N PHE A 44 -47.69 -53.32 19.46
CA PHE A 44 -46.99 -52.25 20.15
C PHE A 44 -45.52 -52.19 19.73
N PHE A 45 -44.85 -53.34 19.61
CA PHE A 45 -43.48 -53.41 19.10
C PHE A 45 -43.39 -52.94 17.64
N GLN A 46 -44.34 -53.31 16.78
CA GLN A 46 -44.38 -52.82 15.40
C GLN A 46 -44.55 -51.30 15.35
N ASN A 47 -45.52 -50.74 16.09
CA ASN A 47 -45.74 -49.29 16.13
C ASN A 47 -44.53 -48.54 16.74
N ALA A 48 -43.92 -49.08 17.80
CA ALA A 48 -42.73 -48.50 18.42
C ALA A 48 -41.53 -48.51 17.46
N LEU A 49 -41.35 -49.60 16.72
CA LEU A 49 -40.29 -49.73 15.71
C LEU A 49 -40.54 -48.75 14.54
N THR A 50 -41.79 -48.60 14.10
CA THR A 50 -42.16 -47.64 13.06
C THR A 50 -41.91 -46.20 13.51
N VAL A 51 -42.32 -45.83 14.74
CA VAL A 51 -42.02 -44.51 15.31
C VAL A 51 -40.51 -44.29 15.47
N PHE A 52 -39.76 -45.32 15.87
CA PHE A 52 -38.31 -45.27 15.96
C PHE A 52 -37.66 -45.02 14.59
N PHE A 53 -38.06 -45.75 13.55
CA PHE A 53 -37.52 -45.55 12.20
C PHE A 53 -37.92 -44.21 11.60
N TYR A 54 -39.15 -43.73 11.81
CA TYR A 54 -39.54 -42.38 11.36
C TYR A 54 -38.83 -41.28 12.15
N GLY A 55 -38.59 -41.47 13.45
CA GLY A 55 -37.81 -40.55 14.26
C GLY A 55 -36.35 -40.49 13.81
N LEU A 56 -35.75 -41.66 13.54
CA LEU A 56 -34.39 -41.76 13.03
C LEU A 56 -34.28 -41.15 11.63
N PHE A 57 -35.27 -41.37 10.76
CA PHE A 57 -35.37 -40.72 9.45
C PHE A 57 -35.46 -39.19 9.58
N ALA A 58 -36.28 -38.67 10.50
CA ALA A 58 -36.39 -37.24 10.74
C ALA A 58 -35.08 -36.62 11.25
N VAL A 59 -34.36 -37.32 12.14
CA VAL A 59 -33.03 -36.89 12.61
C VAL A 59 -32.02 -36.87 11.47
N PHE A 60 -31.99 -37.91 10.62
CA PHE A 60 -31.12 -37.96 9.44
C PHE A 60 -31.46 -36.89 8.41
N LEU A 61 -32.75 -36.60 8.19
CA LEU A 61 -33.20 -35.52 7.32
C LEU A 61 -32.72 -34.16 7.85
N PHE A 62 -32.91 -33.92 9.15
CA PHE A 62 -32.52 -32.68 9.79
C PHE A 62 -31.00 -32.46 9.80
N THR A 63 -30.22 -33.50 10.06
CA THR A 63 -28.74 -33.39 10.00
C THR A 63 -28.24 -33.16 8.57
N ASN A 64 -28.83 -33.80 7.56
CA ASN A 64 -28.47 -33.52 6.17
C ASN A 64 -28.81 -32.08 5.75
N ILE A 65 -29.97 -31.55 6.17
CA ILE A 65 -30.34 -30.15 5.91
C ILE A 65 -29.36 -29.18 6.59
N MET A 66 -28.95 -29.46 7.83
CA MET A 66 -27.94 -28.64 8.52
C MET A 66 -26.56 -28.70 7.85
N VAL A 67 -26.14 -29.86 7.34
CA VAL A 67 -24.86 -30.01 6.62
C VAL A 67 -24.89 -29.26 5.28
N LEU A 68 -26.00 -29.32 4.55
CA LEU A 68 -26.18 -28.56 3.30
C LEU A 68 -26.19 -27.05 3.54
N GLY A 69 -26.86 -26.57 4.60
CA GLY A 69 -26.84 -25.14 4.96
C GLY A 69 -25.44 -24.65 5.34
N ARG A 70 -24.61 -25.50 5.96
CA ARG A 70 -23.21 -25.19 6.24
C ARG A 70 -22.33 -25.17 5.00
N LEU A 71 -22.59 -26.05 4.03
CA LEU A 71 -21.91 -26.05 2.73
C LEU A 71 -22.12 -24.73 2.01
N ASP A 72 -23.33 -24.18 2.02
CA ASP A 72 -23.62 -22.89 1.38
C ASP A 72 -22.84 -21.74 2.02
N THR A 73 -22.74 -21.71 3.35
CA THR A 73 -21.90 -20.73 4.08
C THR A 73 -20.39 -20.95 3.84
N ILE A 74 -19.94 -22.19 3.70
CA ILE A 74 -18.53 -22.49 3.42
C ILE A 74 -18.19 -22.09 1.98
N VAL A 75 -19.10 -22.32 1.03
CA VAL A 75 -18.95 -21.90 -0.37
C VAL A 75 -19.02 -20.38 -0.50
N SER A 76 -19.90 -19.69 0.25
CA SER A 76 -19.93 -18.23 0.24
C SER A 76 -18.65 -17.63 0.82
N VAL A 77 -18.15 -18.14 1.94
CA VAL A 77 -16.88 -17.69 2.55
C VAL A 77 -15.68 -18.06 1.68
N ALA A 78 -15.72 -19.20 0.99
CA ALA A 78 -14.68 -19.58 0.04
C ALA A 78 -14.69 -18.69 -1.20
N ASN A 79 -15.85 -18.29 -1.72
CA ASN A 79 -15.97 -17.36 -2.84
C ASN A 79 -15.62 -15.91 -2.45
N GLU A 80 -15.94 -15.49 -1.23
CA GLU A 80 -15.55 -14.18 -0.70
C GLU A 80 -14.04 -14.06 -0.46
N LYS A 81 -13.38 -15.19 -0.17
CA LYS A 81 -11.92 -15.31 -0.06
C LYS A 81 -11.24 -15.79 -1.34
N ALA A 82 -12.00 -16.15 -2.38
CA ALA A 82 -11.44 -16.57 -3.65
C ALA A 82 -10.86 -15.33 -4.30
N ILE A 83 -9.54 -15.31 -4.38
CA ILE A 83 -8.80 -14.28 -5.09
C ILE A 83 -9.13 -14.47 -6.57
N ASP A 84 -9.95 -13.57 -7.11
CA ASP A 84 -10.29 -13.56 -8.53
C ASP A 84 -9.04 -13.15 -9.33
N PRO A 85 -8.44 -14.08 -10.10
CA PRO A 85 -7.23 -13.79 -10.84
C PRO A 85 -7.44 -12.70 -11.90
N GLU A 86 -8.65 -12.56 -12.46
CA GLU A 86 -8.94 -11.51 -13.45
C GLU A 86 -8.99 -10.13 -12.78
N LYS A 87 -9.59 -10.04 -11.59
CA LYS A 87 -9.62 -8.81 -10.80
C LYS A 87 -8.22 -8.40 -10.34
N LEU A 88 -7.40 -9.34 -9.86
CA LEU A 88 -6.00 -9.08 -9.52
C LEU A 88 -5.21 -8.58 -10.73
N LEU A 89 -5.39 -9.22 -11.89
CA LEU A 89 -4.67 -8.88 -13.12
C LEU A 89 -5.12 -7.50 -13.65
N ALA A 90 -6.40 -7.15 -13.49
CA ALA A 90 -6.92 -5.82 -13.79
C ALA A 90 -6.36 -4.75 -12.83
N GLU A 91 -6.31 -5.02 -11.52
CA GLU A 91 -5.72 -4.11 -10.52
C GLU A 91 -4.22 -3.92 -10.76
N MET A 92 -3.49 -4.99 -11.11
CA MET A 92 -2.07 -4.90 -11.46
C MET A 92 -1.85 -4.05 -12.71
N LYS A 93 -2.63 -4.26 -13.78
CA LYS A 93 -2.54 -3.45 -15.00
C LYS A 93 -2.90 -1.98 -14.76
N ALA A 94 -3.91 -1.72 -13.93
CA ALA A 94 -4.28 -0.36 -13.56
C ALA A 94 -3.19 0.33 -12.74
N GLY A 95 -2.56 -0.40 -11.82
CA GLY A 95 -1.41 0.09 -11.04
C GLY A 95 -0.18 0.36 -11.90
N GLU A 96 0.09 -0.49 -12.89
CA GLU A 96 1.18 -0.31 -13.87
C GLU A 96 0.92 0.92 -14.76
N ALA A 97 -0.30 1.06 -15.29
CA ALA A 97 -0.68 2.23 -16.07
C ALA A 97 -0.57 3.53 -15.26
N ALA A 98 -0.99 3.54 -13.99
CA ALA A 98 -0.81 4.68 -13.09
C ALA A 98 0.68 4.98 -12.86
N SER A 99 1.51 3.96 -12.67
CA SER A 99 2.98 4.06 -12.56
C SER A 99 3.60 4.76 -13.77
N ASP A 100 3.22 4.35 -14.97
CA ASP A 100 3.71 4.90 -16.23
C ASP A 100 3.29 6.35 -16.40
N MET A 101 2.04 6.68 -16.07
CA MET A 101 1.54 8.05 -16.15
C MET A 101 2.23 8.97 -15.14
N VAL A 102 2.44 8.51 -13.89
CA VAL A 102 3.22 9.27 -12.90
C VAL A 102 4.63 9.52 -13.42
N THR A 103 5.24 8.52 -14.04
CA THR A 103 6.58 8.65 -14.60
C THR A 103 6.60 9.70 -15.71
N TYR A 104 5.70 9.61 -16.69
CA TYR A 104 5.61 10.52 -17.82
C TYR A 104 5.26 11.96 -17.42
N GLU A 105 4.20 12.15 -16.63
CA GLU A 105 3.75 13.47 -16.19
C GLU A 105 4.79 14.13 -15.27
N GLY A 106 5.49 13.33 -14.47
CA GLY A 106 6.61 13.80 -13.66
C GLY A 106 7.78 14.33 -14.50
N GLU A 107 8.11 13.69 -15.63
CA GLU A 107 9.13 14.22 -16.56
C GLU A 107 8.73 15.60 -17.11
N GLN A 108 7.47 15.76 -17.52
CA GLN A 108 6.96 17.02 -18.06
C GLN A 108 6.95 18.12 -17.00
N TRP A 109 6.49 17.79 -15.79
CA TRP A 109 6.45 18.73 -14.69
C TRP A 109 7.86 19.18 -14.29
N LEU A 110 8.82 18.25 -14.18
CA LEU A 110 10.22 18.58 -13.88
C LEU A 110 10.86 19.42 -14.99
N ALA A 111 10.58 19.12 -16.25
CA ALA A 111 11.07 19.92 -17.38
C ALA A 111 10.58 21.38 -17.27
N LEU A 112 9.32 21.60 -16.90
CA LEU A 112 8.76 22.93 -16.65
C LEU A 112 9.33 23.56 -15.37
N TYR A 113 9.52 22.78 -14.31
CA TYR A 113 10.04 23.22 -13.02
C TYR A 113 11.50 23.69 -13.10
N PHE A 114 12.33 23.09 -13.94
CA PHE A 114 13.74 23.46 -14.09
C PHE A 114 14.01 24.44 -15.24
N THR A 115 13.02 24.75 -16.07
CA THR A 115 13.17 25.72 -17.17
C THR A 115 12.80 27.13 -16.73
N SER A 116 13.73 28.07 -16.82
CA SER A 116 13.44 29.49 -16.56
C SER A 116 12.66 30.09 -17.74
N PRO A 117 11.48 30.70 -17.51
CA PRO A 117 10.77 31.42 -18.55
C PRO A 117 11.56 32.68 -18.95
N VAL A 118 11.29 33.18 -20.16
CA VAL A 118 11.75 34.51 -20.58
C VAL A 118 11.20 35.54 -19.57
N ASN A 119 12.00 36.55 -19.18
CA ASN A 119 11.68 37.60 -18.19
C ASN A 119 10.47 38.47 -18.61
N THR A 120 9.30 37.85 -18.70
CA THR A 120 8.01 38.47 -18.94
C THR A 120 7.11 37.96 -17.84
N GLU A 121 6.49 38.89 -17.12
CA GLU A 121 5.59 38.61 -15.99
C GLU A 121 4.54 37.56 -16.37
N VAL A 122 3.97 37.67 -17.58
CA VAL A 122 3.00 36.71 -18.14
C VAL A 122 3.54 35.27 -18.21
N ALA A 123 4.79 35.08 -18.66
CA ALA A 123 5.38 33.75 -18.80
C ALA A 123 5.71 33.12 -17.44
N VAL A 124 6.07 33.95 -16.45
CA VAL A 124 6.28 33.52 -15.06
C VAL A 124 4.96 33.08 -14.44
N THR A 125 3.89 33.88 -14.57
CA THR A 125 2.56 33.55 -14.04
C THR A 125 2.00 32.27 -14.66
N GLN A 126 2.04 32.13 -15.99
CA GLN A 126 1.54 30.93 -16.67
C GLN A 126 2.30 29.66 -16.28
N ARG A 127 3.62 29.76 -16.06
CA ARG A 127 4.41 28.64 -15.57
C ARG A 127 4.00 28.26 -14.15
N LYS A 128 3.83 29.26 -13.28
CA LYS A 128 3.41 29.06 -11.89
C LYS A 128 2.05 28.36 -11.82
N GLU A 129 1.05 28.86 -12.56
CA GLU A 129 -0.29 28.25 -12.63
C GLU A 129 -0.24 26.79 -13.09
N LYS A 130 0.56 26.49 -14.13
CA LYS A 130 0.73 25.11 -14.62
C LYS A 130 1.40 24.19 -13.59
N LEU A 131 2.41 24.69 -12.89
CA LEU A 131 3.08 23.91 -11.84
C LEU A 131 2.15 23.69 -10.64
N GLU A 132 1.44 24.72 -10.20
CA GLU A 132 0.48 24.68 -9.07
C GLU A 132 -0.70 23.75 -9.36
N SER A 133 -1.16 23.65 -10.62
CA SER A 133 -2.28 22.76 -10.97
C SER A 133 -2.01 21.27 -10.75
N HIS A 134 -0.74 20.86 -10.62
CA HIS A 134 -0.34 19.48 -10.38
C HIS A 134 0.13 19.26 -8.93
N VAL A 135 -0.02 20.24 -8.03
CA VAL A 135 0.55 20.20 -6.70
C VAL A 135 -0.55 20.11 -5.65
N ALA A 136 -0.33 19.30 -4.61
CA ALA A 136 -1.30 19.09 -3.54
C ALA A 136 -1.59 20.37 -2.74
N GLU A 137 -2.82 20.47 -2.23
CA GLU A 137 -3.23 21.60 -1.41
C GLU A 137 -2.32 21.76 -0.18
N GLY A 138 -1.75 22.95 0.00
CA GLY A 138 -0.82 23.25 1.09
C GLY A 138 0.67 23.19 0.72
N VAL A 139 1.03 22.63 -0.44
CA VAL A 139 2.41 22.68 -0.95
C VAL A 139 2.61 24.02 -1.67
N ARG A 140 3.50 24.86 -1.14
CA ARG A 140 3.84 26.14 -1.74
C ARG A 140 5.02 25.98 -2.68
N ILE A 141 4.87 26.52 -3.89
CA ILE A 141 5.94 26.58 -4.88
C ILE A 141 6.68 27.91 -4.71
N ASP A 142 7.53 27.98 -3.69
CA ASP A 142 8.37 29.15 -3.41
C ASP A 142 9.69 29.03 -4.22
N GLY A 143 10.20 30.14 -4.77
CA GLY A 143 11.47 30.16 -5.51
C GLY A 143 11.39 29.80 -7.00
N VAL A 144 10.19 29.63 -7.55
CA VAL A 144 9.94 29.46 -8.99
C VAL A 144 9.63 30.80 -9.70
N ASP A 145 9.50 31.86 -8.90
CA ASP A 145 9.18 33.24 -9.29
C ASP A 145 10.37 33.95 -9.98
N GLY A 146 10.91 33.35 -11.04
CA GLY A 146 11.92 33.97 -11.91
C GLY A 146 13.31 34.14 -11.28
N GLN A 147 14.34 33.91 -12.09
CA GLN A 147 15.72 34.22 -11.71
C GLN A 147 15.89 35.75 -11.68
N THR A 148 16.30 36.30 -10.54
CA THR A 148 16.46 37.74 -10.34
C THR A 148 17.56 38.38 -11.21
N ASP A 149 18.45 37.59 -11.81
CA ASP A 149 19.68 38.08 -12.47
C ASP A 149 19.90 37.58 -13.92
N GLY A 150 18.83 37.33 -14.69
CA GLY A 150 18.95 37.06 -16.14
C GLY A 150 19.64 35.74 -16.50
N VAL A 151 19.85 34.85 -15.53
CA VAL A 151 20.36 33.49 -15.74
C VAL A 151 19.28 32.65 -16.40
N GLN A 152 19.53 32.26 -17.65
CA GLN A 152 18.64 31.36 -18.38
C GLN A 152 19.01 29.91 -18.07
N GLN A 153 18.06 29.19 -17.49
CA GLN A 153 18.12 27.75 -17.32
C GLN A 153 17.19 27.08 -18.33
N HIS A 154 17.72 26.11 -19.05
CA HIS A 154 16.95 25.33 -20.02
C HIS A 154 17.19 23.85 -19.82
N VAL A 155 16.13 23.08 -19.62
CA VAL A 155 16.22 21.63 -19.53
C VAL A 155 16.43 21.05 -20.92
N GLN A 156 17.54 20.33 -21.09
CA GLN A 156 17.83 19.59 -22.32
C GLN A 156 17.11 18.24 -22.33
N LYS A 157 17.08 17.56 -21.18
CA LYS A 157 16.46 16.25 -21.03
C LYS A 157 16.09 15.96 -19.59
N VAL A 158 14.93 15.37 -19.37
CA VAL A 158 14.60 14.63 -18.15
C VAL A 158 14.55 13.15 -18.52
N SER A 159 15.18 12.29 -17.73
CA SER A 159 15.18 10.85 -17.97
C SER A 159 14.78 10.12 -16.69
N TYR A 160 13.75 9.28 -16.77
CA TYR A 160 13.44 8.31 -15.73
C TYR A 160 14.65 7.42 -15.37
N ILE A 161 14.84 7.19 -14.06
CA ILE A 161 15.84 6.26 -13.51
C ILE A 161 15.15 5.06 -12.87
N HIS A 162 14.31 5.32 -11.87
CA HIS A 162 13.68 4.29 -11.05
C HIS A 162 12.44 4.83 -10.32
N GLN A 163 11.44 3.98 -10.06
CA GLN A 163 10.25 4.31 -9.30
C GLN A 163 10.02 3.24 -8.23
N GLU A 164 9.65 3.69 -7.05
CA GLU A 164 9.26 2.83 -5.94
C GLU A 164 7.97 3.32 -5.28
N VAL A 165 7.26 2.41 -4.62
CA VAL A 165 6.10 2.76 -3.81
C VAL A 165 6.59 3.20 -2.44
N ALA A 166 6.52 4.50 -2.17
CA ALA A 166 6.94 5.10 -0.91
C ALA A 166 5.89 4.96 0.20
N GLY A 167 4.61 4.79 -0.18
CA GLY A 167 3.53 4.61 0.78
C GLY A 167 2.23 4.24 0.11
N LYS A 168 1.29 3.75 0.92
CA LYS A 168 -0.09 3.52 0.49
C LYS A 168 -1.02 4.03 1.58
N GLN A 169 -1.89 4.97 1.22
CA GLN A 169 -2.90 5.52 2.12
C GLN A 169 -4.27 5.31 1.46
N ASP A 170 -5.10 4.48 2.09
CA ASP A 170 -6.39 4.01 1.55
C ASP A 170 -6.26 3.38 0.14
N LYS A 171 -6.71 4.11 -0.89
CA LYS A 171 -6.66 3.72 -2.30
C LYS A 171 -5.54 4.43 -3.08
N ASP A 172 -4.92 5.43 -2.47
CA ASP A 172 -3.93 6.27 -3.11
C ASP A 172 -2.53 5.65 -2.87
N ILE A 173 -1.80 5.41 -3.96
CA ILE A 173 -0.43 4.91 -3.93
C ILE A 173 0.49 6.11 -4.10
N LEU A 174 1.37 6.31 -3.12
CA LEU A 174 2.40 7.31 -3.19
C LEU A 174 3.62 6.72 -3.87
N TYR A 175 3.96 7.27 -5.02
CA TYR A 175 5.15 6.90 -5.77
C TYR A 175 6.28 7.87 -5.47
N ARG A 176 7.49 7.34 -5.34
CA ARG A 176 8.74 8.09 -5.36
C ARG A 176 9.46 7.75 -6.66
N THR A 177 9.58 8.72 -7.55
CA THR A 177 10.17 8.55 -8.88
C THR A 177 11.47 9.33 -9.00
N LEU A 178 12.55 8.65 -9.34
CA LEU A 178 13.88 9.21 -9.54
C LEU A 178 14.09 9.54 -11.02
N TYR A 179 14.62 10.73 -11.28
CA TYR A 179 14.93 11.25 -12.61
C TYR A 179 16.35 11.81 -12.67
N GLU A 180 16.97 11.71 -13.85
CA GLU A 180 18.15 12.49 -14.22
C GLU A 180 17.67 13.71 -15.04
N VAL A 181 17.95 14.91 -14.54
CA VAL A 181 17.68 16.18 -15.22
C VAL A 181 19.00 16.72 -15.77
N VAL A 182 19.09 16.81 -17.09
CA VAL A 182 20.19 17.45 -17.81
C VAL A 182 19.73 18.86 -18.18
N MET A 183 20.37 19.88 -17.63
CA MET A 183 20.02 21.28 -17.89
C MET A 183 21.24 22.08 -18.33
N SER A 184 21.00 23.12 -19.13
CA SER A 184 21.99 24.13 -19.45
C SER A 184 21.74 25.37 -18.61
N GLU A 185 22.78 25.82 -17.92
CA GLU A 185 22.80 27.07 -17.17
C GLU A 185 24.05 27.85 -17.60
N ASN A 186 23.87 29.07 -18.11
CA ASN A 186 24.98 29.91 -18.58
C ASN A 186 25.96 29.19 -19.54
N LYS A 187 25.43 28.36 -20.45
CA LYS A 187 26.17 27.53 -21.43
C LYS A 187 26.98 26.37 -20.83
N GLN A 188 26.86 26.09 -19.53
CA GLN A 188 27.39 24.88 -18.92
C GLN A 188 26.28 23.85 -18.77
N THR A 189 26.58 22.59 -19.09
CA THR A 189 25.65 21.48 -18.90
C THR A 189 25.81 20.92 -17.49
N LYS A 190 24.74 20.93 -16.71
CA LYS A 190 24.64 20.31 -15.39
C LYS A 190 23.78 19.05 -15.50
N LYS A 191 24.17 18.02 -14.75
CA LYS A 191 23.38 16.81 -14.55
C LYS A 191 22.99 16.73 -13.09
N LEU A 192 21.70 16.68 -12.85
CA LEU A 192 21.09 16.57 -11.54
C LEU A 192 20.35 15.25 -11.47
N GLN A 193 20.32 14.63 -10.31
CA GLN A 193 19.36 13.57 -10.05
C GLN A 193 18.34 14.09 -9.06
N VAL A 194 17.08 13.77 -9.26
CA VAL A 194 15.98 14.29 -8.44
C VAL A 194 14.98 13.19 -8.14
N ALA A 195 14.42 13.17 -6.94
CA ALA A 195 13.24 12.38 -6.61
C ALA A 195 11.99 13.27 -6.58
N LEU A 196 10.93 12.80 -7.23
CA LEU A 196 9.61 13.41 -7.24
C LEU A 196 8.63 12.47 -6.54
N TYR A 197 7.81 13.02 -5.65
CA TYR A 197 6.79 12.26 -4.94
C TYR A 197 5.42 12.67 -5.44
N GLY A 198 4.63 11.70 -5.88
CA GLY A 198 3.32 11.98 -6.42
C GLY A 198 2.37 10.81 -6.35
N VAL A 199 1.09 11.15 -6.39
CA VAL A 199 -0.04 10.22 -6.42
C VAL A 199 -0.75 10.41 -7.75
N TYR A 200 -1.10 9.32 -8.41
CA TYR A 200 -1.98 9.40 -9.58
C TYR A 200 -3.43 9.34 -9.14
N LYS A 201 -4.19 10.41 -9.36
CA LYS A 201 -5.58 10.50 -8.93
C LYS A 201 -6.41 11.22 -9.98
N GLU A 202 -7.60 10.68 -10.26
CA GLU A 202 -8.55 11.29 -11.19
C GLU A 202 -7.97 11.56 -12.60
N GLY A 203 -6.98 10.76 -13.02
CA GLY A 203 -6.36 10.88 -14.34
C GLY A 203 -5.26 11.95 -14.44
N GLN A 204 -4.75 12.43 -13.30
CA GLN A 204 -3.64 13.38 -13.25
C GLN A 204 -2.66 13.06 -12.12
N LEU A 205 -1.40 13.44 -12.30
CA LEU A 205 -0.38 13.43 -11.28
C LEU A 205 -0.62 14.58 -10.29
N VAL A 206 -0.71 14.22 -9.01
CA VAL A 206 -0.72 15.15 -7.88
C VAL A 206 0.58 15.00 -7.12
N ILE A 207 1.41 16.03 -7.19
CA ILE A 207 2.70 16.14 -6.54
C ILE A 207 2.50 16.56 -5.09
N VAL A 208 2.99 15.74 -4.17
CA VAL A 208 2.77 15.95 -2.73
C VAL A 208 3.88 16.75 -2.07
N GLN A 209 5.02 16.94 -2.75
CA GLN A 209 6.14 17.77 -2.30
C GLN A 209 7.02 18.20 -3.47
N LEU A 210 7.80 19.27 -3.27
CA LEU A 210 8.80 19.73 -4.23
C LEU A 210 9.90 18.67 -4.48
N PRO A 211 10.63 18.74 -5.62
CA PRO A 211 11.67 17.77 -5.96
C PRO A 211 12.83 17.74 -4.95
N GLU A 212 13.25 16.54 -4.61
CA GLU A 212 14.41 16.27 -3.74
C GLU A 212 15.66 16.08 -4.61
N TYR A 213 16.73 16.86 -4.40
CA TYR A 213 17.98 16.71 -5.15
C TYR A 213 18.82 15.58 -4.58
N LEU A 214 19.22 14.66 -5.46
CA LEU A 214 20.04 13.50 -5.15
C LEU A 214 21.46 13.70 -5.68
N ASN A 215 22.45 13.43 -4.83
CA ASN A 215 23.86 13.50 -5.22
C ASN A 215 24.41 12.07 -5.39
N MET A 216 23.85 11.29 -6.33
CA MET A 216 24.36 9.93 -6.57
C MET A 216 25.54 9.95 -7.53
N THR A 217 26.75 9.89 -6.99
CA THR A 217 27.89 9.37 -7.76
C THR A 217 27.66 7.87 -7.98
N LYS A 218 27.70 7.40 -9.23
CA LYS A 218 27.73 5.96 -9.54
C LYS A 218 28.88 5.33 -8.78
N SER A 219 28.59 4.57 -7.72
CA SER A 219 29.60 3.72 -7.09
C SER A 219 30.03 2.68 -8.11
N THR A 220 31.31 2.68 -8.45
CA THR A 220 31.94 1.64 -9.30
C THR A 220 32.02 0.28 -8.60
N THR A 221 31.59 0.19 -7.34
CA THR A 221 31.58 -1.03 -6.54
C THR A 221 30.14 -1.32 -6.09
N PRO A 222 29.42 -2.25 -6.74
CA PRO A 222 28.09 -2.63 -6.29
C PRO A 222 28.19 -3.40 -4.96
N SER A 223 27.88 -2.73 -3.84
CA SER A 223 27.65 -3.43 -2.57
C SER A 223 26.24 -4.00 -2.59
N ARG A 224 26.12 -5.33 -2.57
CA ARG A 224 24.84 -6.07 -2.48
C ARG A 224 24.45 -6.41 -1.04
N ALA A 225 25.16 -5.87 -0.05
CA ALA A 225 24.87 -6.17 1.35
C ALA A 225 23.95 -5.11 1.95
N VAL A 226 22.64 -5.40 1.96
CA VAL A 226 21.69 -4.68 2.81
C VAL A 226 21.77 -5.30 4.21
N GLN A 227 22.35 -4.58 5.17
CA GLN A 227 22.15 -4.92 6.59
C GLN A 227 20.82 -4.30 7.05
N ASN A 228 19.90 -5.16 7.51
CA ASN A 228 18.63 -4.83 8.16
C ASN A 228 17.67 -3.90 7.39
N PRO A 229 16.77 -4.46 6.58
CA PRO A 229 15.74 -3.70 5.87
C PRO A 229 14.58 -3.13 6.75
N GLU A 230 14.58 -3.35 8.07
CA GLU A 230 13.44 -2.98 8.95
C GLU A 230 13.57 -1.65 9.71
N ASN A 231 14.56 -0.78 9.46
CA ASN A 231 14.70 0.44 10.28
C ASN A 231 15.22 1.65 9.47
N TYR A 232 14.39 2.20 8.59
CA TYR A 232 14.79 3.32 7.73
C TYR A 232 14.47 4.73 8.25
N PHE A 233 13.63 4.90 9.28
CA PHE A 233 13.39 6.24 9.84
C PHE A 233 13.21 6.24 11.36
N VAL A 234 14.26 6.72 12.04
CA VAL A 234 14.33 7.36 13.36
C VAL A 234 13.23 7.00 14.37
N LYS A 235 13.39 5.85 15.03
CA LYS A 235 12.85 5.60 16.39
C LYS A 235 13.83 4.89 17.33
N ASP A 236 15.09 4.76 16.94
CA ASP A 236 16.04 3.89 17.63
C ASP A 236 17.20 4.72 18.22
N GLY A 237 16.91 5.35 19.35
CA GLY A 237 17.83 6.20 20.11
C GLY A 237 17.08 7.10 21.09
N ASN A 238 17.78 7.57 22.12
CA ASN A 238 17.22 8.56 23.04
C ASN A 238 17.39 9.95 22.42
N ALA A 239 16.33 10.78 22.47
CA ALA A 239 16.42 12.18 22.11
C ALA A 239 17.46 12.86 23.00
N ILE A 240 18.33 13.69 22.40
CA ILE A 240 19.26 14.50 23.18
C ILE A 240 18.49 15.75 23.65
N GLU A 241 18.31 15.87 24.96
CA GLU A 241 17.63 17.01 25.57
C GLU A 241 18.42 18.30 25.38
N ASP A 242 17.71 19.43 25.47
CA ASP A 242 18.31 20.75 25.37
C ASP A 242 19.37 20.96 26.47
N GLY A 243 20.61 21.20 26.06
CA GLY A 243 21.73 21.30 26.98
C GLY A 243 23.08 21.45 26.28
N LYS A 244 24.15 21.39 27.07
CA LYS A 244 25.52 21.60 26.60
C LYS A 244 25.96 20.58 25.54
N GLU A 245 25.49 19.34 25.66
CA GLU A 245 25.78 18.28 24.68
C GLU A 245 25.16 18.60 23.31
N LYS A 246 23.88 18.96 23.27
CA LYS A 246 23.18 19.35 22.05
C LYS A 246 23.85 20.56 21.37
N SER A 247 24.14 21.63 22.11
CA SER A 247 24.80 22.82 21.56
C SER A 247 26.19 22.53 20.97
N ASN A 248 26.97 21.64 21.61
CA ASN A 248 28.26 21.21 21.07
C ASN A 248 28.12 20.43 19.76
N ILE A 249 27.10 19.58 19.67
CA ILE A 249 26.80 18.81 18.46
C ILE A 249 26.34 19.74 17.34
N GLU A 250 25.41 20.66 17.60
CA GLU A 250 24.95 21.65 16.62
C GLU A 250 26.10 22.52 16.09
N SER A 251 26.98 22.98 16.98
CA SER A 251 28.18 23.73 16.62
C SER A 251 29.15 22.91 15.77
N PHE A 252 29.29 21.62 16.07
CA PHE A 252 30.10 20.71 15.26
C PHE A 252 29.49 20.54 13.86
N ILE A 253 28.18 20.31 13.77
CA ILE A 253 27.46 20.12 12.51
C ILE A 253 27.58 21.37 11.64
N GLN A 254 27.44 22.56 12.21
CA GLN A 254 27.58 23.81 11.48
C GLN A 254 28.99 23.95 10.87
N LYS A 255 30.04 23.72 11.67
CA LYS A 255 31.43 23.73 11.17
C LYS A 255 31.69 22.64 10.14
N TYR A 256 31.13 21.45 10.35
CA TYR A 256 31.21 20.36 9.39
C TYR A 256 30.57 20.77 8.06
N LEU A 257 29.36 21.33 8.08
CA LEU A 257 28.65 21.78 6.89
C LEU A 257 29.37 22.92 6.17
N GLU A 258 30.05 23.82 6.90
CA GLU A 258 30.91 24.84 6.29
C GLU A 258 32.08 24.23 5.49
N LEU A 259 32.75 23.23 6.06
CA LEU A 259 33.84 22.50 5.40
C LEU A 259 33.32 21.64 4.25
N TYR A 260 32.17 20.99 4.46
CA TYR A 260 31.49 20.16 3.49
C TYR A 260 31.06 20.98 2.27
N CYS A 261 30.43 22.14 2.45
CA CYS A 261 30.01 23.00 1.33
C CYS A 261 31.18 23.47 0.46
N LYS A 262 32.35 23.71 1.07
CA LYS A 262 33.54 24.18 0.35
C LYS A 262 34.39 23.04 -0.22
N ASN A 263 34.09 21.79 0.14
CA ASN A 263 35.00 20.65 0.00
C ASN A 263 36.41 21.01 0.47
N ASP A 264 36.49 21.61 1.66
CA ASP A 264 37.72 22.12 2.23
C ASP A 264 38.74 20.98 2.42
N ALA A 265 40.02 21.28 2.20
CA ALA A 265 41.09 20.30 2.35
C ALA A 265 41.17 19.71 3.77
N ASN A 266 40.58 20.33 4.79
CA ASN A 266 40.54 19.83 6.16
C ASN A 266 39.34 18.93 6.46
N LEU A 267 38.41 18.74 5.52
CA LEU A 267 37.21 17.93 5.73
C LEU A 267 37.53 16.49 6.15
N TYR A 268 38.64 15.93 5.64
CA TYR A 268 39.08 14.57 5.99
C TYR A 268 39.40 14.38 7.48
N LEU A 269 39.66 15.47 8.22
CA LEU A 269 39.94 15.42 9.66
C LEU A 269 38.70 15.12 10.49
N VAL A 270 37.52 15.44 9.96
CA VAL A 270 36.25 15.39 10.67
C VAL A 270 35.19 14.54 9.96
N SER A 271 35.49 14.02 8.77
CA SER A 271 34.57 13.20 8.00
C SER A 271 35.26 12.24 7.05
N ALA A 272 34.63 11.08 6.81
CA ALA A 272 34.96 10.18 5.71
C ALA A 272 34.30 10.59 4.37
N VAL A 273 33.40 11.57 4.40
CA VAL A 273 32.58 11.99 3.27
C VAL A 273 33.25 13.14 2.51
N LYS A 274 33.20 13.10 1.18
CA LYS A 274 33.65 14.22 0.32
C LYS A 274 32.61 15.35 0.31
N GLY A 275 33.09 16.59 0.30
CA GLY A 275 32.24 17.77 0.29
C GLY A 275 31.67 18.12 -1.08
N LEU A 276 30.83 19.14 -1.11
CA LEU A 276 30.39 19.84 -2.32
C LEU A 276 31.50 20.74 -2.83
N ASP A 277 31.71 20.79 -4.15
CA ASP A 277 32.77 21.61 -4.72
C ASP A 277 32.35 23.10 -4.80
N GLN A 278 33.06 23.98 -4.10
CA GLN A 278 32.93 25.45 -4.18
C GLN A 278 31.58 26.08 -3.74
N ALA A 279 30.83 25.50 -2.80
CA ALA A 279 29.68 26.16 -2.18
C ALA A 279 30.01 26.90 -0.88
N THR A 280 29.18 27.87 -0.51
CA THR A 280 29.23 28.59 0.77
C THR A 280 27.99 28.28 1.58
N LEU A 281 28.16 27.83 2.83
CA LEU A 281 27.04 27.64 3.75
C LEU A 281 26.44 29.00 4.15
N GLU A 282 25.11 29.11 4.09
CA GLU A 282 24.36 30.28 4.57
C GLU A 282 23.69 30.01 5.92
N GLY A 283 23.27 28.77 6.18
CA GLY A 283 22.70 28.38 7.46
C GLY A 283 22.32 26.91 7.52
N ALA A 284 22.07 26.39 8.73
CA ALA A 284 21.55 25.05 8.94
C ALA A 284 20.55 25.03 10.10
N THR A 285 19.51 24.22 9.97
CA THR A 285 18.50 23.96 10.98
C THR A 285 18.49 22.47 11.26
N ILE A 286 18.46 22.08 12.54
CA ILE A 286 18.45 20.68 12.95
C ILE A 286 17.05 20.35 13.47
N ASP A 287 16.42 19.37 12.83
CA ASP A 287 15.05 18.96 13.10
C ASP A 287 15.01 17.80 14.09
N GLN A 288 15.96 16.86 14.00
CA GLN A 288 16.07 15.72 14.90
C GLN A 288 17.51 15.41 15.28
N LEU A 289 17.70 15.09 16.56
CA LEU A 289 18.98 14.71 17.13
C LEU A 289 18.78 13.58 18.14
N VAL A 290 19.29 12.39 17.82
CA VAL A 290 19.14 11.18 18.65
C VAL A 290 20.48 10.50 18.88
N LYS A 291 20.64 9.89 20.05
CA LYS A 291 21.85 9.14 20.43
C LYS A 291 21.53 7.68 20.73
N LYS A 292 22.33 6.77 20.19
CA LYS A 292 22.28 5.33 20.50
C LYS A 292 23.71 4.81 20.74
N GLY A 293 24.10 4.74 22.01
CA GLY A 293 25.48 4.42 22.39
C GLY A 293 26.44 5.53 21.97
N ASP A 294 27.50 5.17 21.26
CA ASP A 294 28.52 6.12 20.74
C ASP A 294 28.15 6.74 19.38
N VAL A 295 27.00 6.35 18.83
CA VAL A 295 26.50 6.84 17.54
C VAL A 295 25.45 7.93 17.78
N VAL A 296 25.67 9.08 17.16
CA VAL A 296 24.76 10.22 17.12
C VAL A 296 24.21 10.32 15.71
N ARG A 297 22.88 10.42 15.60
CA ARG A 297 22.19 10.63 14.32
C ARG A 297 21.49 11.97 14.31
N VAL A 298 21.63 12.66 13.20
CA VAL A 298 21.14 14.02 12.99
C VAL A 298 20.32 14.06 11.73
N GLN A 299 19.23 14.83 11.76
CA GLN A 299 18.48 15.22 10.57
C GLN A 299 18.18 16.70 10.62
N GLY A 300 18.18 17.34 9.45
CA GLY A 300 17.93 18.76 9.36
C GLY A 300 17.95 19.27 7.92
N THR A 301 17.95 20.58 7.79
CA THR A 301 18.10 21.29 6.51
C THR A 301 19.29 22.22 6.56
N TYR A 302 19.98 22.39 5.45
CA TYR A 302 21.04 23.37 5.30
C TYR A 302 20.85 24.15 4.01
N THR A 303 21.16 25.44 4.06
CA THR A 303 21.09 26.36 2.93
C THR A 303 22.49 26.76 2.54
N PHE A 304 22.81 26.67 1.25
CA PHE A 304 24.12 26.98 0.70
C PHE A 304 24.01 27.64 -0.66
N SER A 305 25.05 28.35 -1.07
CA SER A 305 25.11 29.08 -2.34
C SER A 305 26.43 28.83 -3.04
N TYR A 306 26.39 28.43 -4.32
CA TYR A 306 27.59 28.44 -5.18
C TYR A 306 27.92 29.85 -5.65
N THR A 307 26.88 30.65 -5.88
CA THR A 307 26.99 32.07 -6.24
C THR A 307 26.17 32.86 -5.25
N LYS A 308 26.75 33.94 -4.73
CA LYS A 308 26.10 34.80 -3.74
C LYS A 308 24.74 35.29 -4.27
N GLY A 309 23.66 35.05 -3.53
CA GLY A 309 22.30 35.45 -3.91
C GLY A 309 21.45 34.36 -4.58
N ALA A 310 22.00 33.16 -4.80
CA ALA A 310 21.27 32.00 -5.33
C ALA A 310 21.27 30.84 -4.31
N PRO A 311 20.50 30.94 -3.21
CA PRO A 311 20.47 29.92 -2.18
C PRO A 311 19.80 28.63 -2.64
N HIS A 312 20.40 27.51 -2.27
CA HIS A 312 19.86 26.17 -2.40
C HIS A 312 19.68 25.60 -1.00
N THR A 313 18.47 25.17 -0.68
CA THR A 313 18.17 24.46 0.57
C THR A 313 18.13 22.96 0.29
N SER A 314 18.87 22.20 1.09
CA SER A 314 18.93 20.74 1.02
C SER A 314 18.62 20.15 2.38
N TYR A 315 17.87 19.06 2.40
CA TYR A 315 17.80 18.19 3.55
C TYR A 315 19.14 17.48 3.75
N PHE A 316 19.43 17.09 5.00
CA PHE A 316 20.57 16.25 5.32
C PHE A 316 20.27 15.25 6.44
N SER A 317 20.91 14.08 6.36
CA SER A 317 21.06 13.14 7.47
C SER A 317 22.54 12.88 7.75
N LEU A 318 22.92 12.81 9.03
CA LEU A 318 24.28 12.45 9.44
C LEU A 318 24.27 11.26 10.38
N GLU A 319 25.22 10.35 10.19
CA GLU A 319 25.64 9.40 11.21
C GLU A 319 27.05 9.78 11.68
N MET A 320 27.15 10.12 12.96
CA MET A 320 28.38 10.60 13.58
C MET A 320 28.78 9.67 14.72
N ARG A 321 30.08 9.41 14.84
CA ARG A 321 30.64 8.71 15.99
C ARG A 321 31.26 9.72 16.96
N GLN A 322 30.97 9.58 18.24
CA GLN A 322 31.66 10.34 19.27
C GLN A 322 33.13 9.86 19.36
N ASN A 323 34.08 10.79 19.24
CA ASN A 323 35.50 10.51 19.37
C ASN A 323 36.11 11.43 20.44
N LYS A 324 36.24 10.90 21.66
CA LYS A 324 36.71 11.62 22.85
C LYS A 324 35.93 12.94 23.04
N ASP A 325 36.55 14.06 22.67
CA ASP A 325 36.05 15.43 22.87
C ASP A 325 35.37 16.01 21.62
N SER A 326 35.27 15.26 20.53
CA SER A 326 34.70 15.71 19.25
C SER A 326 33.84 14.62 18.59
N TYR A 327 33.33 14.93 17.41
CA TYR A 327 32.56 14.02 16.58
C TYR A 327 33.29 13.77 15.25
N PHE A 328 33.01 12.63 14.64
CA PHE A 328 33.47 12.30 13.30
C PHE A 328 32.29 11.81 12.47
N VAL A 329 32.08 12.44 11.31
CA VAL A 329 30.97 12.10 10.41
C VAL A 329 31.36 10.88 9.58
N GLU A 330 30.70 9.75 9.84
CA GLU A 330 30.94 8.50 9.11
C GLU A 330 30.13 8.46 7.81
N LYS A 331 28.90 8.97 7.85
CA LYS A 331 27.97 8.97 6.71
C LYS A 331 27.17 10.26 6.63
N MET A 332 26.85 10.65 5.41
CA MET A 332 25.94 11.75 5.12
C MET A 332 25.00 11.34 3.98
N ASN A 333 23.70 11.43 4.20
CA ASN A 333 22.66 11.09 3.22
C ASN A 333 22.72 9.64 2.69
N GLU A 334 23.20 8.71 3.52
CA GLU A 334 23.32 7.26 3.22
C GLU A 334 22.54 6.38 4.19
#